data_AF-A0A1G0YRR2-F1
#
_entry.id   AF-A0A1G0YRR2-F1
#
_cell.length_a   1.000
_cell.length_b   1.000
_cell.length_c   1.000
_cell.angle_alpha   90.00
_cell.angle_beta   90.00
_cell.angle_gamma   90.00
#
_symmetry.space_group_name_H-M   'P 1'
#
loop_
_entity.id
_entity.type
_entity.pdbx_description
1 polymer ?
#
loop_
_entity_poly.entity_id
_entity_poly.type
_entity_poly.pdbx_seq_one_letter_code
_entity_poly.pdbx_strand_id
1 'polypeptide(L)'
;MKKIALLALVLSILFFKNGIAQQRFIAITMDDLPFVGEGANFHLNLIIDCIEKNNIPVTGFMIGESVGPKTWPVLERFRKVSQGLGNHTYTHPSLDQRDAEAYIAEIEQTDHKLQDLLTQPKYFRYPYLAMGEGLKKEKVLDYLASQNYHVAPVTIDSKDFIFNQQLLAVPELERRTFLKELAPVYLDYILIKTLDAEQFNRSNHFENRAQILLIHANLLNAYMLCDIIQLYKALGYRFVSLQEALSTFPATHRKNISNFDKNTAFITAENNDGIDTEIEEFKLWD
;
A
#
# COMPACT_ATOMS: atom_id res chain seq x y z
N MET A 1 7.79 66.91 2.70
CA MET A 1 8.24 65.74 3.49
C MET A 1 7.08 64.92 4.10
N LYS A 2 5.94 64.73 3.42
CA LYS A 2 4.80 63.91 3.93
C LYS A 2 4.16 62.97 2.90
N LYS A 3 4.75 62.82 1.69
CA LYS A 3 4.17 61.97 0.62
C LYS A 3 5.03 60.77 0.20
N ILE A 4 6.20 60.56 0.83
CA ILE A 4 7.09 59.41 0.53
C ILE A 4 6.91 58.29 1.57
N ALA A 5 6.34 58.59 2.75
CA ALA A 5 6.09 57.58 3.79
C ALA A 5 4.91 56.63 3.49
N LEU A 6 4.09 56.91 2.46
CA LEU A 6 2.94 56.07 2.10
C LEU A 6 3.29 54.98 1.06
N LEU A 7 4.48 55.02 0.46
CA LEU A 7 4.91 54.00 -0.51
C LEU A 7 5.71 52.86 0.15
N ALA A 8 6.06 52.99 1.44
CA ALA A 8 6.74 51.94 2.20
C ALA A 8 5.78 51.02 2.98
N LEU A 9 4.49 51.36 3.08
CA LEU A 9 3.50 50.56 3.82
C LEU A 9 2.68 49.63 2.90
N VAL A 10 2.70 49.85 1.58
CA VAL A 10 2.00 49.00 0.61
C VAL A 10 2.88 47.83 0.13
N LEU A 11 4.19 47.87 0.41
CA LEU A 11 5.14 46.81 0.05
C LEU A 11 5.49 45.84 1.19
N SER A 12 4.78 45.92 2.33
CA SER A 12 5.01 45.07 3.51
C SER A 12 3.88 44.07 3.78
N ILE A 13 2.93 43.93 2.84
CA ILE A 13 1.88 42.89 2.87
C ILE A 13 2.00 42.01 1.61
N LEU A 14 3.24 41.71 1.20
CA LEU A 14 3.49 40.49 0.46
C LEU A 14 3.50 39.36 1.48
N PHE A 15 2.28 38.85 1.71
CA PHE A 15 1.94 37.56 2.30
C PHE A 15 3.14 36.65 2.59
N PHE A 16 3.72 36.78 3.79
CA PHE A 16 4.23 35.61 4.49
C PHE A 16 3.00 34.80 4.96
N LYS A 17 2.30 34.18 4.00
CA LYS A 17 1.62 32.91 4.27
C LYS A 17 2.71 31.84 4.31
N ASN A 18 3.57 31.90 5.31
CA ASN A 18 4.18 30.69 5.84
C ASN A 18 3.09 29.96 6.65
N GLY A 19 1.97 29.63 5.99
CA GLY A 19 1.26 28.44 6.40
C GLY A 19 2.26 27.34 6.15
N ILE A 20 2.61 26.58 7.19
CA ILE A 20 3.36 25.34 6.98
C ILE A 20 2.51 24.54 5.99
N ALA A 21 2.92 24.50 4.72
CA ALA A 21 2.22 23.71 3.73
C ALA A 21 2.26 22.28 4.26
N GLN A 22 1.08 21.70 4.51
CA GLN A 22 0.99 20.34 5.00
C GLN A 22 1.82 19.45 4.08
N GLN A 23 2.82 18.78 4.64
CA GLN A 23 3.68 17.92 3.84
C GLN A 23 2.87 16.70 3.40
N ARG A 24 2.79 16.49 2.09
CA ARG A 24 2.04 15.37 1.50
C ARG A 24 3.02 14.28 1.11
N PHE A 25 2.91 13.13 1.77
CA PHE A 25 3.73 11.96 1.50
C PHE A 25 2.88 10.82 1.00
N ILE A 26 3.40 10.08 0.02
CA ILE A 26 2.75 8.89 -0.51
C ILE A 26 3.75 7.76 -0.75
N ALA A 27 3.42 6.57 -0.27
CA ALA A 27 4.05 5.33 -0.70
C ALA A 27 3.14 4.63 -1.71
N ILE A 28 3.71 4.16 -2.82
CA ILE A 28 3.01 3.30 -3.77
C ILE A 28 3.31 1.85 -3.42
N THR A 29 2.26 1.05 -3.25
CA THR A 29 2.33 -0.40 -3.05
C THR A 29 1.64 -1.14 -4.18
N MET A 30 2.22 -2.26 -4.59
CA MET A 30 1.75 -3.04 -5.73
C MET A 30 1.50 -4.50 -5.35
N ASP A 31 0.24 -4.91 -5.31
CA ASP A 31 -0.15 -6.27 -4.96
C ASP A 31 -0.19 -7.18 -6.21
N ASP A 32 -0.31 -8.47 -5.96
CA ASP A 32 -0.40 -9.55 -6.96
C ASP A 32 0.78 -9.67 -7.92
N LEU A 33 1.99 -9.38 -7.44
CA LEU A 33 3.19 -9.69 -8.21
C LEU A 33 3.32 -11.22 -8.40
N PRO A 34 3.76 -11.67 -9.59
CA PRO A 34 4.37 -10.88 -10.67
C PRO A 34 3.37 -10.09 -11.53
N PHE A 35 2.17 -10.61 -11.80
CA PHE A 35 1.18 -9.91 -12.63
C PHE A 35 -0.18 -10.61 -12.63
N VAL A 36 -1.26 -9.83 -12.72
CA VAL A 36 -2.64 -10.28 -12.94
C VAL A 36 -2.97 -10.19 -14.43
N GLY A 37 -3.12 -11.34 -15.07
CA GLY A 37 -3.50 -11.47 -16.48
C GLY A 37 -2.35 -11.92 -17.38
N GLU A 38 -2.54 -11.77 -18.68
CA GLU A 38 -1.61 -12.26 -19.70
C GLU A 38 -0.42 -11.32 -19.94
N GLY A 39 0.66 -11.86 -20.52
CA GLY A 39 1.83 -11.07 -20.90
C GLY A 39 2.61 -10.50 -19.71
N ALA A 40 2.56 -11.18 -18.55
CA ALA A 40 3.14 -10.73 -17.28
C ALA A 40 4.49 -10.03 -17.42
N ASN A 41 5.48 -10.67 -18.06
CA ASN A 41 6.81 -10.10 -18.19
C ASN A 41 6.83 -8.81 -19.04
N PHE A 42 6.07 -8.75 -20.14
CA PHE A 42 6.04 -7.57 -20.99
C PHE A 42 5.40 -6.39 -20.24
N HIS A 43 4.22 -6.61 -19.66
CA HIS A 43 3.49 -5.55 -18.96
C HIS A 43 4.17 -5.11 -17.66
N LEU A 44 4.73 -6.05 -16.89
CA LEU A 44 5.51 -5.69 -15.70
C LEU A 44 6.78 -4.90 -16.08
N ASN A 45 7.41 -5.16 -17.24
CA ASN A 45 8.52 -4.32 -17.68
C ASN A 45 8.10 -2.88 -17.98
N LEU A 46 6.88 -2.63 -18.51
CA LEU A 46 6.37 -1.26 -18.69
C LEU A 46 6.22 -0.53 -17.34
N ILE A 47 5.74 -1.26 -16.32
CA ILE A 47 5.66 -0.75 -14.94
C ILE A 47 7.06 -0.40 -14.42
N ILE A 48 8.01 -1.32 -14.53
CA ILE A 48 9.40 -1.14 -14.06
C ILE A 48 10.07 0.05 -14.78
N ASP A 49 9.89 0.18 -16.10
CA ASP A 49 10.41 1.30 -16.89
C ASP A 49 9.86 2.64 -16.39
N CYS A 50 8.57 2.67 -16.04
CA CYS A 50 7.93 3.85 -15.48
C CYS A 50 8.49 4.22 -14.09
N ILE A 51 8.69 3.22 -13.22
CA ILE A 51 9.31 3.40 -11.89
C ILE A 51 10.72 3.98 -12.04
N GLU A 52 11.55 3.34 -12.88
CA GLU A 52 12.94 3.73 -13.13
C GLU A 52 13.04 5.15 -13.70
N LYS A 53 12.23 5.47 -14.70
CA LYS A 53 12.18 6.80 -15.31
C LYS A 53 11.80 7.90 -14.32
N ASN A 54 10.92 7.60 -13.36
CA ASN A 54 10.45 8.59 -12.38
C ASN A 54 11.28 8.61 -11.10
N ASN A 55 12.15 7.62 -10.88
CA ASN A 55 12.97 7.44 -9.69
C ASN A 55 12.15 7.52 -8.40
N ILE A 56 11.08 6.73 -8.33
CA ILE A 56 10.19 6.69 -7.17
C ILE A 56 10.29 5.36 -6.39
N PRO A 57 10.12 5.39 -5.06
CA PRO A 57 9.91 4.18 -4.29
C PRO A 57 8.61 3.46 -4.65
N VAL A 58 8.70 2.14 -4.82
CA VAL A 58 7.56 1.23 -4.87
C VAL A 58 7.88 0.00 -4.02
N THR A 59 6.91 -0.52 -3.29
CA THR A 59 6.99 -1.84 -2.64
C THR A 59 5.98 -2.79 -3.25
N GLY A 60 6.43 -3.95 -3.72
CA GLY A 60 5.55 -4.96 -4.33
C GLY A 60 5.28 -6.13 -3.39
N PHE A 61 4.13 -6.79 -3.50
CA PHE A 61 3.75 -7.96 -2.71
C PHE A 61 3.52 -9.15 -3.64
N MET A 62 4.27 -10.24 -3.42
CA MET A 62 4.30 -11.40 -4.33
C MET A 62 3.43 -12.54 -3.83
N ILE A 63 2.63 -13.09 -4.75
CA ILE A 63 1.92 -14.35 -4.54
C ILE A 63 2.89 -15.50 -4.83
N GLY A 64 3.12 -16.34 -3.84
CA GLY A 64 4.12 -17.42 -3.90
C GLY A 64 3.94 -18.33 -5.12
N GLU A 65 2.73 -18.83 -5.38
CA GLU A 65 2.45 -19.77 -6.47
C GLU A 65 2.66 -19.16 -7.87
N SER A 66 2.39 -17.86 -8.00
CA SER A 66 2.48 -17.11 -9.27
C SER A 66 3.92 -16.82 -9.70
N VAL A 67 4.90 -16.97 -8.80
CA VAL A 67 6.31 -16.81 -9.13
C VAL A 67 6.90 -18.13 -9.63
N GLY A 68 7.58 -18.09 -10.78
CA GLY A 68 8.27 -19.25 -11.33
C GLY A 68 9.45 -18.85 -12.21
N PRO A 69 10.17 -19.82 -12.83
CA PRO A 69 11.39 -19.54 -13.59
C PRO A 69 11.25 -18.50 -14.70
N LYS A 70 10.05 -18.38 -15.29
CA LYS A 70 9.77 -17.40 -16.36
C LYS A 70 9.59 -15.97 -15.82
N THR A 71 9.01 -15.81 -14.63
CA THR A 71 8.72 -14.50 -14.03
C THR A 71 9.83 -14.04 -13.08
N TRP A 72 10.69 -14.95 -12.63
CA TRP A 72 11.81 -14.64 -11.74
C TRP A 72 12.73 -13.51 -12.26
N PRO A 73 13.21 -13.52 -13.53
CA PRO A 73 14.13 -12.49 -13.99
C PRO A 73 13.51 -11.08 -14.01
N VAL A 74 12.21 -10.97 -14.30
CA VAL A 74 11.53 -9.66 -14.28
C VAL A 74 11.29 -9.17 -12.85
N LEU A 75 11.09 -10.08 -11.88
CA LEU A 75 11.03 -9.72 -10.46
C LEU A 75 12.39 -9.30 -9.90
N GLU A 76 13.49 -9.93 -10.33
CA GLU A 76 14.84 -9.46 -10.01
C GLU A 76 15.08 -8.05 -10.58
N ARG A 77 14.58 -7.77 -11.78
CA ARG A 77 14.62 -6.41 -12.34
C ARG A 77 13.77 -5.45 -11.51
N PHE A 78 12.54 -5.83 -11.15
CA PHE A 78 11.67 -5.02 -10.30
C PHE A 78 12.38 -4.65 -8.99
N ARG A 79 12.98 -5.63 -8.31
CA ARG A 79 13.74 -5.45 -7.07
C ARG A 79 14.89 -4.45 -7.19
N LYS A 80 15.54 -4.35 -8.36
CA LYS A 80 16.66 -3.43 -8.58
C LYS A 80 16.23 -1.96 -8.69
N VAL A 81 15.00 -1.70 -9.13
CA VAL A 81 14.50 -0.33 -9.33
C VAL A 81 13.48 0.10 -8.26
N SER A 82 12.91 -0.87 -7.54
CA SER A 82 11.95 -0.64 -6.46
C SER A 82 12.64 -0.64 -5.09
N GLN A 83 11.89 -0.36 -4.03
CA GLN A 83 12.42 -0.34 -2.66
C GLN A 83 12.13 -1.60 -1.86
N GLY A 84 11.23 -2.46 -2.33
CA GLY A 84 10.93 -3.67 -1.58
C GLY A 84 10.07 -4.68 -2.33
N LEU A 85 10.27 -5.94 -1.97
CA LEU A 85 9.40 -7.06 -2.30
C LEU A 85 9.00 -7.75 -0.99
N GLY A 86 7.69 -7.82 -0.76
CA GLY A 86 7.05 -8.41 0.40
C GLY A 86 6.25 -9.67 0.05
N ASN A 87 5.76 -10.31 1.10
CA ASN A 87 5.01 -11.56 1.06
C ASN A 87 3.50 -11.29 0.96
N HIS A 88 2.83 -11.96 0.00
CA HIS A 88 1.38 -11.88 -0.20
C HIS A 88 0.68 -13.24 -0.11
N THR A 89 1.19 -14.15 0.73
CA THR A 89 0.78 -15.55 0.85
C THR A 89 1.04 -16.39 -0.40
N TYR A 90 0.85 -17.71 -0.31
CA TYR A 90 1.27 -18.61 -1.36
C TYR A 90 0.21 -18.73 -2.46
N THR A 91 -1.04 -18.98 -2.08
CA THR A 91 -2.20 -19.17 -2.98
C THR A 91 -3.21 -18.02 -2.92
N HIS A 92 -2.84 -16.90 -2.30
CA HIS A 92 -3.70 -15.72 -2.16
C HIS A 92 -5.06 -15.96 -1.45
N PRO A 93 -5.15 -16.74 -0.36
CA PRO A 93 -6.42 -16.91 0.35
C PRO A 93 -6.74 -15.70 1.24
N SER A 94 -8.03 -15.44 1.46
CA SER A 94 -8.48 -14.59 2.57
C SER A 94 -8.28 -15.31 3.91
N LEU A 95 -7.80 -14.60 4.95
CA LEU A 95 -7.74 -15.18 6.30
C LEU A 95 -9.14 -15.49 6.84
N ASP A 96 -10.20 -14.82 6.36
CA ASP A 96 -11.58 -15.14 6.77
C ASP A 96 -11.98 -16.56 6.36
N GLN A 97 -11.38 -17.10 5.30
CA GLN A 97 -11.69 -18.41 4.71
C GLN A 97 -10.75 -19.54 5.18
N ARG A 98 -9.76 -19.23 6.03
CA ARG A 98 -8.80 -20.19 6.56
C ARG A 98 -8.79 -20.13 8.09
N ASP A 99 -8.31 -21.21 8.72
CA ASP A 99 -7.85 -21.13 10.10
C ASP A 99 -6.46 -20.47 10.17
N ALA A 100 -6.02 -20.12 11.39
CA ALA A 100 -4.78 -19.38 11.57
C ALA A 100 -3.56 -20.20 11.15
N GLU A 101 -3.53 -21.48 11.49
CA GLU A 101 -2.41 -22.37 11.25
C GLU A 101 -2.20 -22.63 9.74
N ALA A 102 -3.28 -22.89 9.00
CA ALA A 102 -3.23 -23.03 7.55
C ALA A 102 -2.78 -21.72 6.87
N TYR A 103 -3.23 -20.57 7.39
CA TYR A 103 -2.81 -19.28 6.84
C TYR A 103 -1.35 -18.96 7.14
N ILE A 104 -0.84 -19.32 8.32
CA ILE A 104 0.58 -19.19 8.65
C ILE A 104 1.44 -20.05 7.71
N ALA A 105 0.99 -21.28 7.40
CA ALA A 105 1.69 -22.14 6.44
C ALA A 105 1.79 -21.50 5.04
N GLU A 106 0.78 -20.73 4.61
CA GLU A 106 0.85 -19.97 3.35
C GLU A 106 1.94 -18.89 3.37
N ILE A 107 2.12 -18.22 4.50
CA ILE A 107 3.17 -17.21 4.69
C ILE A 107 4.55 -17.89 4.68
N GLU A 108 4.72 -18.98 5.44
CA GLU A 108 5.96 -19.76 5.53
C GLU A 108 6.38 -20.34 4.17
N GLN A 109 5.42 -20.90 3.43
CA GLN A 109 5.69 -21.48 2.12
C GLN A 109 6.16 -20.41 1.13
N THR A 110 5.58 -19.21 1.20
CA THR A 110 5.99 -18.07 0.38
C THR A 110 7.38 -17.58 0.76
N ASP A 111 7.68 -17.51 2.06
CA ASP A 111 9.02 -17.17 2.56
C ASP A 111 10.08 -18.14 2.06
N HIS A 112 9.81 -19.44 2.19
CA HIS A 112 10.74 -20.47 1.74
C HIS A 112 10.99 -20.39 0.22
N LYS A 113 9.94 -20.20 -0.58
CA LYS A 113 10.09 -20.13 -2.05
C LYS A 113 10.77 -18.84 -2.51
N LEU A 114 10.50 -17.71 -1.85
CA LEU A 114 10.86 -16.38 -2.33
C LEU A 114 11.93 -15.68 -1.50
N GLN A 115 12.60 -16.37 -0.57
CA GLN A 115 13.65 -15.81 0.30
C GLN A 115 14.70 -14.96 -0.44
N ASP A 116 15.06 -15.37 -1.66
CA ASP A 116 16.08 -14.69 -2.46
C ASP A 116 15.55 -13.42 -3.17
N LEU A 117 14.23 -13.21 -3.21
CA LEU A 117 13.59 -12.01 -3.76
C LEU A 117 13.09 -11.07 -2.67
N LEU A 118 12.67 -11.60 -1.52
CA LEU A 118 12.11 -10.81 -0.42
C LEU A 118 13.15 -9.83 0.15
N THR A 119 12.65 -8.67 0.56
CA THR A 119 13.48 -7.56 1.07
C THR A 119 13.51 -7.54 2.60
N GLN A 120 14.50 -6.83 3.16
CA GLN A 120 14.54 -6.44 4.57
C GLN A 120 14.30 -4.92 4.70
N PRO A 121 13.46 -4.47 5.65
CA PRO A 121 12.69 -5.30 6.59
C PRO A 121 11.59 -6.11 5.86
N LYS A 122 11.12 -7.20 6.47
CA LYS A 122 10.06 -8.02 5.86
C LYS A 122 8.72 -7.26 5.85
N TYR A 123 8.04 -7.27 4.71
CA TYR A 123 6.70 -6.70 4.56
C TYR A 123 5.66 -7.79 4.27
N PHE A 124 4.49 -7.65 4.86
CA PHE A 124 3.35 -8.51 4.61
C PHE A 124 2.10 -7.70 4.28
N ARG A 125 1.30 -8.19 3.34
CA ARG A 125 -0.02 -7.66 3.00
C ARG A 125 -1.00 -8.82 2.99
N TYR A 126 -2.09 -8.69 3.72
CA TYR A 126 -3.17 -9.69 3.72
C TYR A 126 -3.88 -9.63 2.34
N PRO A 127 -4.05 -10.75 1.62
CA PRO A 127 -4.96 -10.83 0.48
C PRO A 127 -6.34 -10.30 0.83
N TYR A 128 -6.93 -9.54 -0.09
CA TYR A 128 -8.24 -8.89 0.08
C TYR A 128 -8.32 -7.92 1.27
N LEU A 129 -7.18 -7.54 1.87
CA LEU A 129 -7.11 -6.82 3.14
C LEU A 129 -7.84 -7.53 4.29
N ALA A 130 -8.11 -8.84 4.14
CA ALA A 130 -8.90 -9.63 5.06
C ALA A 130 -8.02 -10.15 6.20
N MET A 131 -8.02 -9.42 7.32
CA MET A 131 -7.19 -9.73 8.50
C MET A 131 -7.78 -10.74 9.48
N GLY A 132 -8.94 -11.33 9.19
CA GLY A 132 -9.63 -12.16 10.18
C GLY A 132 -10.19 -11.35 11.35
N GLU A 133 -10.69 -12.06 12.35
CA GLU A 133 -11.24 -11.52 13.59
C GLU A 133 -10.88 -12.43 14.79
N GLY A 134 -10.94 -11.86 16.00
CA GLY A 134 -10.70 -12.57 17.27
C GLY A 134 -9.33 -13.27 17.35
N LEU A 135 -9.31 -14.43 18.03
CA LEU A 135 -8.09 -15.22 18.27
C LEU A 135 -7.33 -15.60 16.99
N LYS A 136 -8.03 -15.72 15.86
CA LYS A 136 -7.40 -16.04 14.56
C LYS A 136 -6.51 -14.88 14.09
N LYS A 137 -7.03 -13.65 14.15
CA LYS A 137 -6.27 -12.43 13.83
C LYS A 137 -5.05 -12.31 14.75
N GLU A 138 -5.25 -12.47 16.06
CA GLU A 138 -4.18 -12.38 17.07
C GLU A 138 -3.06 -13.38 16.80
N LYS A 139 -3.38 -14.66 16.57
CA LYS A 139 -2.38 -15.69 16.24
C LYS A 139 -1.53 -15.36 15.01
N VAL A 140 -2.17 -14.88 13.94
CA VAL A 140 -1.43 -14.52 12.71
C VAL A 140 -0.57 -13.27 12.92
N LEU A 141 -1.07 -12.27 13.66
CA LEU A 141 -0.28 -11.09 14.02
C LEU A 141 0.92 -11.45 14.91
N ASP A 142 0.73 -12.33 15.89
CA ASP A 142 1.81 -12.84 16.75
C ASP A 142 2.88 -13.57 15.94
N TYR A 143 2.45 -14.42 15.00
CA TYR A 143 3.36 -15.08 14.08
C TYR A 143 4.14 -14.07 13.24
N LEU A 144 3.46 -13.13 12.58
CA LEU A 144 4.08 -12.08 11.76
C LEU A 144 5.09 -11.27 12.59
N ALA A 145 4.73 -10.87 13.81
CA ALA A 145 5.62 -10.17 14.73
C ALA A 145 6.84 -11.02 15.10
N SER A 146 6.65 -12.31 15.41
CA SER A 146 7.75 -13.24 15.74
C SER A 146 8.75 -13.42 14.58
N GLN A 147 8.26 -13.26 13.34
CA GLN A 147 9.06 -13.32 12.12
C GLN A 147 9.56 -11.94 11.64
N ASN A 148 9.40 -10.89 12.46
CA ASN A 148 9.81 -9.51 12.18
C ASN A 148 9.16 -8.88 10.94
N TYR A 149 7.89 -9.21 10.67
CA TYR A 149 7.12 -8.56 9.63
C TYR A 149 6.60 -7.19 10.04
N HIS A 150 6.57 -6.31 9.05
CA HIS A 150 5.75 -5.11 9.04
C HIS A 150 4.52 -5.36 8.16
N VAL A 151 3.33 -5.33 8.77
CA VAL A 151 2.07 -5.36 8.02
C VAL A 151 1.89 -4.02 7.32
N ALA A 152 1.66 -4.05 6.02
CA ALA A 152 1.46 -2.86 5.21
C ALA A 152 -0.04 -2.51 5.15
N PRO A 153 -0.50 -1.39 5.74
CA PRO A 153 -1.89 -0.96 5.61
C PRO A 153 -2.11 -0.31 4.23
N VAL A 154 -3.35 0.13 3.99
CA VAL A 154 -3.77 0.83 2.78
C VAL A 154 -4.61 2.03 3.18
N THR A 155 -4.22 3.23 2.80
CA THR A 155 -5.06 4.42 3.05
C THR A 155 -5.85 4.83 1.80
N ILE A 156 -5.39 4.45 0.61
CA ILE A 156 -6.04 4.72 -0.67
C ILE A 156 -6.14 3.40 -1.44
N ASP A 157 -7.36 2.88 -1.58
CA ASP A 157 -7.66 1.75 -2.46
C ASP A 157 -8.04 2.29 -3.84
N SER A 158 -7.25 1.96 -4.87
CA SER A 158 -7.49 2.43 -6.23
C SER A 158 -8.67 1.73 -6.91
N LYS A 159 -9.16 0.59 -6.37
CA LYS A 159 -10.14 -0.31 -7.00
C LYS A 159 -9.82 -0.61 -8.47
N ASP A 160 -8.54 -0.59 -8.82
CA ASP A 160 -8.04 -0.77 -10.19
C ASP A 160 -8.45 -2.10 -10.81
N PHE A 161 -8.70 -3.14 -10.01
CA PHE A 161 -9.24 -4.41 -10.50
C PHE A 161 -10.60 -4.24 -11.21
N ILE A 162 -11.46 -3.30 -10.78
CA ILE A 162 -12.75 -3.01 -11.43
C ILE A 162 -12.51 -2.34 -12.79
N PHE A 163 -11.67 -1.33 -12.83
CA PHE A 163 -11.31 -0.61 -14.06
C PHE A 163 -10.56 -1.53 -15.04
N ASN A 164 -9.71 -2.41 -14.54
CA ASN A 164 -9.01 -3.41 -15.33
C ASN A 164 -9.99 -4.43 -15.95
N GLN A 165 -11.03 -4.85 -15.22
CA GLN A 165 -12.10 -5.68 -15.79
C GLN A 165 -12.85 -4.95 -16.92
N GLN A 166 -13.15 -3.66 -16.76
CA GLN A 166 -13.77 -2.86 -17.83
C GLN A 166 -12.88 -2.79 -19.08
N LEU A 167 -11.58 -2.57 -18.89
CA LEU A 167 -10.61 -2.57 -20.01
C LEU A 167 -10.55 -3.94 -20.70
N LEU A 168 -10.54 -5.03 -19.93
CA LEU A 168 -10.45 -6.39 -20.47
C LEU A 168 -11.74 -6.85 -21.18
N ALA A 169 -12.89 -6.31 -20.79
CA ALA A 169 -14.19 -6.58 -21.43
C ALA A 169 -14.28 -6.07 -22.89
N VAL A 170 -13.39 -5.14 -23.27
CA VAL A 170 -13.28 -4.63 -24.65
C VAL A 170 -12.33 -5.52 -25.47
N PRO A 171 -12.65 -5.82 -26.75
CA PRO A 171 -11.75 -6.56 -27.63
C PRO A 171 -10.36 -5.93 -27.70
N GLU A 172 -9.31 -6.76 -27.74
CA GLU A 172 -7.91 -6.31 -27.62
C GLU A 172 -7.55 -5.17 -28.59
N LEU A 173 -8.00 -5.26 -29.85
CA LEU A 173 -7.73 -4.26 -30.89
C LEU A 173 -8.36 -2.88 -30.59
N GLU A 174 -9.40 -2.83 -29.77
CA GLU A 174 -10.13 -1.62 -29.40
C GLU A 174 -9.68 -1.06 -28.04
N ARG A 175 -9.03 -1.88 -27.20
CA ARG A 175 -8.61 -1.50 -25.84
C ARG A 175 -7.79 -0.21 -25.80
N ARG A 176 -6.88 0.01 -26.75
CA ARG A 176 -6.07 1.24 -26.80
C ARG A 176 -6.92 2.49 -26.99
N THR A 177 -7.98 2.40 -27.78
CA THR A 177 -8.90 3.54 -27.98
C THR A 177 -9.76 3.71 -26.74
N PHE A 178 -10.33 2.63 -26.21
CA PHE A 178 -11.14 2.68 -25.00
C PHE A 178 -10.37 3.20 -23.78
N LEU A 179 -9.09 2.83 -23.64
CA LEU A 179 -8.23 3.31 -22.58
C LEU A 179 -8.13 4.84 -22.53
N LYS A 180 -8.24 5.54 -23.67
CA LYS A 180 -8.23 7.02 -23.68
C LYS A 180 -9.44 7.61 -22.97
N GLU A 181 -10.58 6.93 -23.03
CA GLU A 181 -11.81 7.32 -22.35
C GLU A 181 -11.79 6.86 -20.88
N LEU A 182 -11.24 5.67 -20.61
CA LEU A 182 -11.19 5.10 -19.27
C LEU A 182 -10.16 5.78 -18.36
N ALA A 183 -9.01 6.18 -18.92
CA ALA A 183 -7.89 6.79 -18.21
C ALA A 183 -8.29 7.99 -17.33
N PRO A 184 -8.98 9.05 -17.83
CA PRO A 184 -9.37 10.17 -16.99
C PRO A 184 -10.33 9.75 -15.87
N VAL A 185 -11.27 8.84 -16.13
CA VAL A 185 -12.23 8.35 -15.11
C VAL A 185 -11.50 7.62 -13.97
N TYR A 186 -10.51 6.81 -14.31
CA TYR A 186 -9.70 6.10 -13.32
C TYR A 186 -8.84 7.06 -12.47
N LEU A 187 -8.22 8.06 -13.11
CA LEU A 187 -7.43 9.08 -12.39
C LEU A 187 -8.32 9.95 -11.47
N ASP A 188 -9.52 10.32 -11.92
CA ASP A 188 -10.50 11.04 -11.10
C ASP A 188 -10.92 10.21 -9.88
N TYR A 189 -11.11 8.90 -10.04
CA TYR A 189 -11.40 8.00 -8.93
C TYR A 189 -10.26 7.98 -7.90
N ILE A 190 -9.01 7.83 -8.34
CA ILE A 190 -7.83 7.88 -7.45
C ILE A 190 -7.76 9.24 -6.73
N LEU A 191 -8.03 10.35 -7.41
CA LEU A 191 -8.05 11.67 -6.82
C LEU A 191 -9.11 11.76 -5.71
N ILE A 192 -10.34 11.30 -5.97
CA ILE A 192 -11.41 11.29 -4.97
C ILE A 192 -10.99 10.48 -3.74
N LYS A 193 -10.46 9.27 -3.92
CA LYS A 193 -9.99 8.43 -2.80
C LYS A 193 -8.80 9.02 -2.06
N THR A 194 -7.93 9.75 -2.75
CA THR A 194 -6.86 10.52 -2.13
C THR A 194 -7.42 11.62 -1.22
N LEU A 195 -8.43 12.36 -1.69
CA LEU A 195 -9.06 13.44 -0.92
C LEU A 195 -9.82 12.89 0.31
N ASP A 196 -10.48 11.73 0.16
CA ASP A 196 -11.12 11.01 1.28
C ASP A 196 -10.08 10.64 2.34
N ALA A 197 -8.94 10.07 1.93
CA ALA A 197 -7.86 9.69 2.84
C ALA A 197 -7.17 10.91 3.51
N GLU A 198 -7.04 12.03 2.80
CA GLU A 198 -6.59 13.28 3.41
C GLU A 198 -7.60 13.82 4.42
N GLN A 199 -8.91 13.72 4.12
CA GLN A 199 -9.96 14.15 5.03
C GLN A 199 -9.97 13.29 6.30
N PHE A 200 -9.81 11.98 6.16
CA PHE A 200 -9.65 11.08 7.29
C PHE A 200 -8.47 11.49 8.18
N ASN A 201 -7.29 11.77 7.59
CA ASN A 201 -6.14 12.23 8.37
C ASN A 201 -6.45 13.53 9.13
N ARG A 202 -7.11 14.50 8.49
CA ARG A 202 -7.48 15.77 9.14
C ARG A 202 -8.46 15.56 10.30
N SER A 203 -9.50 14.75 10.09
CA SER A 203 -10.53 14.48 11.11
C SER A 203 -9.97 13.75 12.33
N ASN A 204 -8.92 12.95 12.16
CA ASN A 204 -8.27 12.20 13.23
C ASN A 204 -6.94 12.83 13.70
N HIS A 205 -6.65 14.08 13.33
CA HIS A 205 -5.43 14.81 13.72
C HIS A 205 -4.10 14.12 13.32
N PHE A 206 -4.11 13.32 12.25
CA PHE A 206 -2.93 12.68 11.65
C PHE A 206 -2.27 13.56 10.59
N GLU A 207 -1.94 14.81 10.94
CA GLU A 207 -1.54 15.86 9.99
C GLU A 207 -0.34 15.51 9.09
N ASN A 208 0.57 14.66 9.58
CA ASN A 208 1.79 14.25 8.87
C ASN A 208 1.79 12.76 8.45
N ARG A 209 0.67 12.05 8.61
CA ARG A 209 0.60 10.63 8.23
C ARG A 209 0.65 10.50 6.71
N ALA A 210 1.61 9.73 6.22
CA ALA A 210 1.75 9.42 4.81
C ALA A 210 0.55 8.61 4.31
N GLN A 211 0.19 8.82 3.04
CA GLN A 211 -0.76 7.97 2.35
C GLN A 211 -0.06 6.72 1.80
N ILE A 212 -0.77 5.59 1.76
CA ILE A 212 -0.31 4.34 1.17
C ILE A 212 -1.33 3.93 0.12
N LEU A 213 -0.93 4.05 -1.14
CA LEU A 213 -1.74 3.69 -2.29
C LEU A 213 -1.58 2.21 -2.61
N LEU A 214 -2.72 1.50 -2.69
CA LEU A 214 -2.81 0.16 -3.22
C LEU A 214 -3.16 0.20 -4.71
N ILE A 215 -2.30 -0.40 -5.54
CA ILE A 215 -2.56 -0.78 -6.93
C ILE A 215 -2.17 -2.24 -7.13
N HIS A 216 -2.60 -2.87 -8.22
CA HIS A 216 -2.16 -4.21 -8.60
C HIS A 216 -1.28 -4.17 -9.86
N ALA A 217 -0.39 -5.15 -10.00
CA ALA A 217 0.35 -5.36 -11.24
C ALA A 217 -0.58 -5.95 -12.32
N ASN A 218 -1.34 -5.12 -13.03
CA ASN A 218 -2.30 -5.54 -14.05
C ASN A 218 -2.17 -4.73 -15.35
N LEU A 219 -2.97 -5.08 -16.37
CA LEU A 219 -2.92 -4.45 -17.69
C LEU A 219 -3.19 -2.95 -17.62
N LEU A 220 -4.18 -2.53 -16.82
CA LEU A 220 -4.49 -1.12 -16.64
C LEU A 220 -3.28 -0.35 -16.10
N ASN A 221 -2.67 -0.79 -15.00
CA ASN A 221 -1.55 -0.08 -14.38
C ASN A 221 -0.25 -0.20 -15.16
N ALA A 222 -0.10 -1.21 -16.02
CA ALA A 222 0.99 -1.25 -16.99
C ALA A 222 0.97 -0.06 -17.95
N TYR A 223 -0.21 0.53 -18.20
CA TYR A 223 -0.34 1.77 -18.98
C TYR A 223 -0.48 3.01 -18.10
N MET A 224 -1.15 2.92 -16.95
CA MET A 224 -1.59 4.07 -16.17
C MET A 224 -0.62 4.51 -15.07
N LEU A 225 0.36 3.70 -14.65
CA LEU A 225 1.22 4.04 -13.50
C LEU A 225 1.92 5.39 -13.69
N CYS A 226 2.39 5.70 -14.90
CA CYS A 226 3.07 6.97 -15.17
C CYS A 226 2.13 8.16 -15.02
N ASP A 227 0.86 8.03 -15.39
CA ASP A 227 -0.14 9.08 -15.20
C ASP A 227 -0.53 9.23 -13.73
N ILE A 228 -0.62 8.13 -12.97
CA ILE A 228 -0.81 8.17 -11.51
C ILE A 228 0.33 8.92 -10.83
N ILE A 229 1.58 8.63 -11.21
CA ILE A 229 2.75 9.35 -10.67
C ILE A 229 2.66 10.84 -10.99
N GLN A 230 2.27 11.20 -12.21
CA GLN A 230 2.13 12.60 -12.62
C GLN A 230 0.99 13.31 -11.89
N LEU A 231 -0.12 12.63 -11.63
CA LEU A 231 -1.21 13.14 -10.79
C LEU A 231 -0.67 13.53 -9.40
N TYR A 232 0.03 12.63 -8.73
CA TYR A 232 0.58 12.92 -7.39
C TYR A 232 1.67 14.00 -7.41
N LYS A 233 2.53 14.05 -8.43
CA LYS A 233 3.49 15.14 -8.62
C LYS A 233 2.78 16.49 -8.77
N ALA A 234 1.71 16.56 -9.57
CA ALA A 234 0.92 17.77 -9.76
C ALA A 234 0.19 18.21 -8.48
N LEU A 235 -0.20 17.26 -7.62
CA LEU A 235 -0.78 17.52 -6.30
C LEU A 235 0.25 17.92 -5.22
N GLY A 236 1.55 17.94 -5.56
CA GLY A 236 2.63 18.31 -4.66
C GLY A 236 3.05 17.22 -3.67
N TYR A 237 2.70 15.95 -3.94
CA TYR A 237 3.14 14.83 -3.11
C TYR A 237 4.62 14.52 -3.30
N ARG A 238 5.31 14.22 -2.21
CA ARG A 238 6.63 13.57 -2.22
C ARG A 238 6.44 12.05 -2.06
N PHE A 239 7.02 11.30 -2.99
CA PHE A 239 7.06 9.84 -2.89
C PHE A 239 8.03 9.41 -1.80
N VAL A 240 7.60 8.51 -0.93
CA VAL A 240 8.37 7.96 0.18
C VAL A 240 8.35 6.44 0.14
N SER A 241 9.38 5.82 0.72
CA SER A 241 9.40 4.37 0.91
C SER A 241 8.24 3.90 1.79
N LEU A 242 7.90 2.61 1.70
CA LEU A 242 6.92 2.04 2.63
C LEU A 242 7.42 2.13 4.08
N GLN A 243 8.74 1.97 4.32
CA GLN A 243 9.31 2.14 5.66
C GLN A 243 9.09 3.55 6.22
N GLU A 244 9.40 4.58 5.43
CA GLU A 244 9.18 5.98 5.80
C GLU A 244 7.70 6.24 6.02
N ALA A 245 6.81 5.74 5.14
CA ALA A 245 5.38 5.90 5.32
C ALA A 245 4.91 5.28 6.65
N LEU A 246 5.28 4.02 6.93
CA LEU A 246 4.93 3.34 8.18
C LEU A 246 5.44 4.08 9.42
N SER A 247 6.58 4.77 9.36
CA SER A 247 7.11 5.55 10.49
C SER A 247 6.23 6.75 10.87
N THR A 248 5.29 7.15 10.01
CA THR A 248 4.32 8.23 10.28
C THR A 248 3.00 7.73 10.89
N PHE A 249 2.81 6.42 10.99
CA PHE A 249 1.66 5.83 11.68
C PHE A 249 1.95 5.77 13.18
N PRO A 250 0.93 5.84 14.04
CA PRO A 250 1.10 5.58 15.45
C PRO A 250 1.78 4.23 15.66
N ALA A 251 2.60 4.13 16.70
CA ALA A 251 3.20 2.85 17.05
C ALA A 251 2.08 1.90 17.45
N THR A 252 1.89 0.82 16.68
CA THR A 252 1.03 -0.28 17.11
C THR A 252 1.56 -0.77 18.45
N HIS A 253 0.73 -0.73 19.50
CA HIS A 253 1.14 -1.15 20.83
C HIS A 253 1.41 -2.65 20.80
N ARG A 254 2.67 -3.01 20.54
CA ARG A 254 3.18 -4.38 20.73
C ARG A 254 3.00 -4.70 22.21
N LYS A 255 2.00 -5.51 22.55
CA LYS A 255 2.05 -6.24 23.82
C LYS A 255 3.34 -7.05 23.77
N ASN A 256 4.30 -6.68 24.61
CA ASN A 256 5.43 -7.55 24.91
C ASN A 256 4.86 -8.82 25.53
N ILE A 257 4.66 -9.86 24.74
CA ILE A 257 4.43 -11.21 25.25
C ILE A 257 5.80 -11.74 25.70
N SER A 258 6.34 -11.13 26.75
CA SER A 258 7.40 -11.71 27.56
C SER A 258 6.73 -12.31 28.79
N ASN A 259 6.83 -13.64 28.91
CA ASN A 259 6.33 -14.51 29.98
C ASN A 259 4.95 -15.14 29.75
N PHE A 260 4.89 -16.10 28.80
CA PHE A 260 4.01 -17.24 28.98
C PHE A 260 4.69 -18.23 29.92
N ASP A 261 4.42 -18.11 31.22
CA ASP A 261 4.70 -19.17 32.18
C ASP A 261 3.77 -20.34 31.87
N LYS A 262 4.36 -21.47 31.48
CA LYS A 262 3.65 -22.74 31.29
C LYS A 262 3.30 -23.33 32.66
N ASN A 263 2.29 -22.80 33.32
CA ASN A 263 1.52 -23.49 34.37
C ASN A 263 0.45 -22.55 34.94
N THR A 264 -0.77 -22.61 34.41
CA THR A 264 -2.02 -22.70 35.20
C THR A 264 -3.20 -22.74 34.25
N ALA A 265 -3.94 -23.85 34.32
CA ALA A 265 -5.27 -23.97 33.74
C ALA A 265 -6.30 -23.32 34.69
N PHE A 266 -7.32 -22.69 34.10
CA PHE A 266 -8.57 -22.19 34.69
C PHE A 266 -8.46 -21.12 35.80
N ILE A 267 -9.03 -19.93 35.53
CA ILE A 267 -9.98 -19.18 36.37
C ILE A 267 -10.60 -18.06 35.51
N THR A 268 -11.79 -17.65 35.92
CA THR A 268 -12.87 -16.88 35.30
C THR A 268 -12.56 -15.50 34.73
N ALA A 269 -13.45 -15.07 33.83
CA ALA A 269 -13.54 -13.76 33.21
C ALA A 269 -13.54 -12.59 34.21
N GLU A 270 -12.82 -11.52 33.85
CA GLU A 270 -13.12 -10.15 34.26
C GLU A 270 -12.57 -9.17 33.21
N ASN A 271 -13.35 -8.12 32.97
CA ASN A 271 -13.24 -7.15 31.88
C ASN A 271 -11.87 -6.46 31.79
N ASN A 272 -11.37 -6.29 30.56
CA ASN A 272 -10.60 -5.10 30.22
C ASN A 272 -10.68 -4.86 28.70
N ASP A 273 -11.56 -3.93 28.34
CA ASP A 273 -11.72 -3.38 27.00
C ASP A 273 -10.45 -2.62 26.61
N GLY A 274 -9.61 -3.26 25.80
CA GLY A 274 -8.45 -2.67 25.16
C GLY A 274 -8.40 -3.14 23.72
N ILE A 275 -9.45 -2.84 22.97
CA ILE A 275 -9.54 -3.10 21.53
C ILE A 275 -8.54 -2.15 20.85
N ASP A 276 -7.61 -2.72 20.10
CA ASP A 276 -6.65 -2.01 19.26
C ASP A 276 -7.38 -1.51 18.00
N THR A 277 -8.11 -0.40 18.15
CA THR A 277 -9.05 0.14 17.15
C THR A 277 -8.37 0.78 15.94
N GLU A 278 -7.06 1.02 15.97
CA GLU A 278 -6.36 1.73 14.89
C GLU A 278 -6.07 0.87 13.65
N ILE A 279 -6.13 -0.46 13.78
CA ILE A 279 -6.12 -1.39 12.63
C ILE A 279 -7.56 -1.65 12.12
N GLU A 280 -8.57 -1.39 12.96
CA GLU A 280 -9.97 -1.72 12.67
C GLU A 280 -10.66 -0.73 11.72
N GLU A 281 -10.13 0.48 11.54
CA GLU A 281 -10.65 1.45 10.56
C GLU A 281 -10.28 1.16 9.09
N PHE A 282 -9.55 0.07 8.81
CA PHE A 282 -9.21 -0.34 7.44
C PHE A 282 -10.17 -1.37 6.83
N LYS A 283 -11.19 -1.82 7.57
CA LYS A 283 -12.31 -2.58 7.03
C LYS A 283 -13.49 -1.62 6.79
N LEU A 284 -14.14 -1.76 5.64
CA LEU A 284 -15.37 -1.08 5.18
C LEU A 284 -15.19 0.17 4.31
N TRP A 285 -14.77 -0.06 3.06
CA TRP A 285 -15.28 0.70 1.92
C TRP A 285 -15.64 -0.30 0.81
N ASP A 286 -16.73 -1.02 1.05
CA ASP A 286 -17.58 -1.61 0.00
C ASP A 286 -18.50 -0.52 -0.57
#